data_AF-A0A317DXE9-F1
#
_entry.id   AF-A0A317DXE9-F1
#
_cell.length_a   1.000
_cell.length_b   1.000
_cell.length_c   1.000
_cell.angle_alpha   90.00
_cell.angle_beta   90.00
_cell.angle_gamma   90.00
#
_symmetry.space_group_name_H-M   'P 1'
#
loop_
_entity.id
_entity.type
_entity.pdbx_description
1 polymer ?
#
loop_
_entity_poly.entity_id
_entity_poly.type
_entity_poly.pdbx_seq_one_letter_code
_entity_poly.pdbx_strand_id
1 'polypeptide(L)'
;MDRYLVISGDGHAGLPPEKYRDYLDSKYHAEFDERLPKEIAFREMMEEKLLVKDFNDKWRAACGNDIFGVWDGTLRDKVLDGDGIVAEVLFPDGITERNAPPFGADIGLRCQGADPELLWAGARAHNRWMVDFCKENPLRRIGLAVIPVVFDIEVAVKEIAWAKKNGLQGVVFPCMTDGFDPYNHPKYDPVWRICEDQNMAIHFHSGASPPMAPVPGAIGCFLMEFPFWMTRSMWQFIFGEVLERFPKLKVVYTEGSEFWFNWMNTMMDIRASVKHTSGKLGDFRAKLTMKPSEYFA
;
A
#
# COMPACT_ATOMS: atom_id res chain seq x y z
N MET A 1 4.35 -34.60 -1.79
CA MET A 1 4.37 -33.13 -1.66
C MET A 1 4.00 -32.87 -0.22
N ASP A 2 4.97 -32.45 0.60
CA ASP A 2 4.80 -32.41 2.07
C ASP A 2 4.28 -31.04 2.57
N ARG A 3 4.01 -30.11 1.64
CA ARG A 3 3.53 -28.75 1.92
C ARG A 3 2.42 -28.36 0.95
N TYR A 4 1.49 -27.53 1.41
CA TYR A 4 0.56 -26.81 0.54
C TYR A 4 1.31 -25.77 -0.26
N LEU A 5 0.97 -25.62 -1.54
CA LEU A 5 1.49 -24.56 -2.37
C LEU A 5 0.54 -23.37 -2.31
N VAL A 6 1.04 -22.21 -1.91
CA VAL A 6 0.25 -20.98 -1.75
C VAL A 6 0.91 -19.79 -2.41
N ILE A 7 0.10 -18.80 -2.77
CA ILE A 7 0.57 -17.48 -3.20
C ILE A 7 0.39 -16.54 -2.01
N SER A 8 1.47 -15.89 -1.59
CA SER A 8 1.40 -14.84 -0.56
C SER A 8 0.82 -13.57 -1.18
N GLY A 9 -0.30 -13.08 -0.63
CA GLY A 9 -0.92 -11.83 -1.08
C GLY A 9 -0.29 -10.58 -0.48
N ASP A 10 0.67 -10.76 0.43
CA ASP A 10 1.24 -9.69 1.24
C ASP A 10 2.65 -10.05 1.73
N GLY A 11 3.65 -9.59 1.00
CA GLY A 11 5.04 -9.61 1.43
C GLY A 11 5.64 -8.22 1.37
N HIS A 12 6.57 -7.94 2.27
CA HIS A 12 7.34 -6.70 2.24
C HIS A 12 8.76 -6.93 1.71
N ALA A 13 9.24 -5.94 0.97
CA ALA A 13 10.62 -5.90 0.51
C ALA A 13 11.10 -4.45 0.52
N GLY A 14 12.35 -4.24 0.91
CA GLY A 14 12.97 -2.92 0.94
C GLY A 14 14.47 -3.04 1.17
N LEU A 15 15.27 -2.13 0.60
CA LEU A 15 16.68 -2.02 0.92
C LEU A 15 16.89 -1.48 2.34
N PRO A 16 18.03 -1.81 2.99
CA PRO A 16 18.56 -1.01 4.07
C PRO A 16 18.56 0.49 3.68
N PRO A 17 18.07 1.41 4.53
CA PRO A 17 17.79 2.79 4.17
C PRO A 17 18.94 3.48 3.44
N GLU A 18 20.17 3.29 3.91
CA GLU A 18 21.39 3.86 3.36
C GLU A 18 21.66 3.47 1.90
N LYS A 19 21.20 2.29 1.46
CA LYS A 19 21.42 1.80 0.10
C LYS A 19 20.48 2.42 -0.93
N TYR A 20 19.41 3.09 -0.50
CA TYR A 20 18.54 3.83 -1.45
C TYR A 20 19.26 5.00 -2.10
N ARG A 21 20.40 5.46 -1.54
CA ARG A 21 21.24 6.49 -2.15
C ARG A 21 21.65 6.15 -3.58
N ASP A 22 21.97 4.88 -3.83
CA ASP A 22 22.39 4.38 -5.15
C ASP A 22 21.24 4.39 -6.17
N TYR A 23 20.01 4.34 -5.67
CA TYR A 23 18.79 4.40 -6.46
C TYR A 23 18.21 5.80 -6.55
N LEU A 24 18.78 6.82 -5.89
CA LEU A 24 18.31 8.21 -5.93
C LEU A 24 19.05 9.03 -7.00
N ASP A 25 18.33 9.95 -7.65
CA ASP A 25 18.97 10.93 -8.51
C ASP A 25 19.92 11.81 -7.68
N SER A 26 21.10 12.11 -8.21
CA SER A 26 22.18 12.78 -7.46
C SER A 26 21.79 14.13 -6.86
N LYS A 27 20.79 14.81 -7.44
CA LYS A 27 20.26 16.08 -6.91
C LYS A 27 19.63 15.94 -5.52
N TYR A 28 19.21 14.74 -5.13
CA TYR A 28 18.62 14.47 -3.81
C TYR A 28 19.61 13.93 -2.78
N HIS A 29 20.86 13.67 -3.17
CA HIS A 29 21.84 13.05 -2.27
C HIS A 29 22.16 13.90 -1.05
N ALA A 30 22.30 15.22 -1.20
CA ALA A 30 22.56 16.10 -0.06
C ALA A 30 21.41 16.08 0.96
N GLU A 31 20.17 16.17 0.48
CA GLU A 31 18.97 16.10 1.32
C GLU A 31 18.83 14.73 1.99
N PHE A 32 19.10 13.65 1.24
CA PHE A 32 19.08 12.29 1.74
C PHE A 32 20.12 12.07 2.86
N ASP A 33 21.36 12.50 2.63
CA ASP A 33 22.46 12.36 3.60
C ASP A 33 22.17 13.16 4.89
N GLU A 34 21.44 14.29 4.80
CA GLU A 34 21.02 15.07 5.97
C GLU A 34 19.84 14.44 6.73
N ARG A 35 18.84 13.89 6.00
CA ARG A 35 17.60 13.37 6.62
C ARG A 35 17.74 11.96 7.15
N LEU A 36 18.52 11.10 6.50
CA LEU A 36 18.58 9.69 6.82
C LEU A 36 18.85 9.41 8.32
N PRO A 37 19.84 10.05 8.98
CA PRO A 37 20.06 9.84 10.41
C PRO A 37 18.87 10.26 11.28
N LYS A 38 18.14 11.31 10.87
CA LYS A 38 16.95 11.82 11.58
C LYS A 38 15.78 10.84 11.42
N GLU A 39 15.60 10.27 10.22
CA GLU A 39 14.57 9.27 9.94
C GLU A 39 14.82 7.98 10.74
N ILE A 40 16.07 7.50 10.80
CA ILE A 40 16.45 6.33 11.61
C ILE A 40 16.15 6.59 13.09
N ALA A 41 16.63 7.72 13.64
CA ALA A 41 16.39 8.07 15.04
C ALA A 41 14.90 8.23 15.36
N PHE A 42 14.11 8.75 14.42
CA PHE A 42 12.66 8.85 14.57
C PHE A 42 11.99 7.47 14.64
N ARG A 43 12.38 6.53 13.77
CA ARG A 43 11.85 5.16 13.77
C ARG A 43 12.19 4.41 15.06
N GLU A 44 13.44 4.50 15.53
CA GLU A 44 13.85 3.91 16.81
C GLU A 44 13.01 4.46 17.98
N MET A 45 12.78 5.77 17.99
CA MET A 45 11.94 6.43 19.00
C MET A 45 10.45 6.03 18.89
N MET A 46 9.92 5.80 17.69
CA MET A 46 8.55 5.28 17.49
C MET A 46 8.42 3.85 17.99
N GLU A 47 9.40 2.99 17.71
CA GLU A 47 9.42 1.58 18.15
C GLU A 47 9.39 1.46 19.69
N GLU A 48 10.12 2.33 20.38
CA GLU A 48 10.08 2.43 21.85
C GLU A 48 8.71 2.90 22.34
N LYS A 49 8.15 3.95 21.73
CA LYS A 49 6.86 4.54 22.16
C LYS A 49 5.66 3.66 21.89
N LEU A 50 5.70 2.86 20.84
CA LEU A 50 4.66 1.88 20.54
C LEU A 50 4.73 0.66 21.47
N LEU A 51 5.69 0.62 22.42
CA LEU A 51 5.90 -0.50 23.37
C LEU A 51 6.09 -1.85 22.68
N VAL A 52 6.51 -1.84 21.40
CA VAL A 52 6.73 -3.05 20.61
C VAL A 52 8.19 -3.46 20.55
N LYS A 53 9.12 -2.63 21.06
CA LYS A 53 10.56 -2.90 20.99
C LYS A 53 10.95 -4.29 21.48
N ASP A 54 10.52 -4.68 22.69
CA ASP A 54 10.84 -6.00 23.25
C ASP A 54 10.27 -7.16 22.42
N PHE A 55 9.09 -6.96 21.85
CA PHE A 55 8.45 -7.94 20.97
C PHE A 55 9.23 -8.06 19.66
N ASN A 56 9.52 -6.92 19.02
CA ASN A 56 10.27 -6.86 17.78
C ASN A 56 11.67 -7.43 17.93
N ASP A 57 12.40 -7.10 19.00
CA ASP A 57 13.75 -7.62 19.24
C ASP A 57 13.74 -9.15 19.39
N LYS A 58 12.76 -9.71 20.12
CA LYS A 58 12.58 -11.17 20.23
C LYS A 58 12.20 -11.81 18.90
N TRP A 59 11.31 -11.18 18.14
CA TRP A 59 10.89 -11.65 16.83
C TRP A 59 12.07 -11.67 15.85
N ARG A 60 12.83 -10.57 15.74
CA ARG A 60 14.05 -10.48 14.92
C ARG A 60 15.09 -11.52 15.32
N ALA A 61 15.29 -11.72 16.62
CA ALA A 61 16.20 -12.75 17.12
C ALA A 61 15.74 -14.17 16.74
N ALA A 62 14.44 -14.43 16.73
CA ALA A 62 13.86 -15.71 16.31
C ALA A 62 13.99 -15.95 14.80
N CYS A 63 13.81 -14.91 13.97
CA CYS A 63 14.03 -14.97 12.52
C CYS A 63 15.52 -15.17 12.18
N GLY A 64 16.44 -14.67 13.01
CA GLY A 64 17.87 -14.77 12.78
C GLY A 64 18.26 -14.10 11.45
N ASN A 65 19.04 -14.80 10.62
CA ASN A 65 19.46 -14.25 9.33
C ASN A 65 18.31 -14.17 8.31
N ASP A 66 17.26 -14.98 8.45
CA ASP A 66 16.19 -15.08 7.44
C ASP A 66 15.45 -13.74 7.25
N ILE A 67 15.51 -12.83 8.25
CA ILE A 67 14.99 -11.46 8.15
C ILE A 67 15.61 -10.65 7.01
N PHE A 68 16.83 -10.99 6.57
CA PHE A 68 17.49 -10.29 5.46
C PHE A 68 16.86 -10.64 4.10
N GLY A 69 15.95 -11.62 4.04
CA GLY A 69 15.17 -11.95 2.83
C GLY A 69 14.26 -10.82 2.31
N VAL A 70 14.12 -9.74 3.08
CA VAL A 70 13.46 -8.50 2.62
C VAL A 70 14.28 -7.70 1.61
N TRP A 71 15.59 -7.96 1.45
CA TRP A 71 16.43 -7.42 0.38
C TRP A 71 17.42 -8.40 -0.25
N ASP A 72 17.70 -9.55 0.38
CA ASP A 72 18.51 -10.63 -0.18
C ASP A 72 17.59 -11.64 -0.85
N GLY A 73 17.57 -11.64 -2.19
CA GLY A 73 16.70 -12.53 -2.94
C GLY A 73 17.05 -14.01 -2.82
N THR A 74 18.32 -14.36 -2.62
CA THR A 74 18.71 -15.77 -2.46
C THR A 74 18.17 -16.29 -1.14
N LEU A 75 18.26 -15.47 -0.09
CA LEU A 75 17.71 -15.82 1.21
C LEU A 75 16.18 -15.84 1.19
N ARG A 76 15.54 -14.88 0.50
CA ARG A 76 14.08 -14.87 0.34
C ARG A 76 13.57 -16.16 -0.27
N ASP A 77 14.16 -16.59 -1.39
CA ASP A 77 13.72 -17.79 -2.10
C ASP A 77 13.83 -19.03 -1.20
N LYS A 78 14.90 -19.14 -0.40
CA LYS A 78 15.08 -20.21 0.59
C LYS A 78 13.97 -20.19 1.66
N VAL A 79 13.63 -19.03 2.19
CA VAL A 79 12.56 -18.88 3.20
C VAL A 79 11.21 -19.27 2.60
N LEU A 80 10.87 -18.72 1.43
CA LEU A 80 9.60 -19.00 0.75
C LEU A 80 9.46 -20.49 0.37
N ASP A 81 10.54 -21.14 -0.06
CA ASP A 81 10.57 -22.59 -0.33
C ASP A 81 10.32 -23.42 0.95
N GLY A 82 10.83 -22.94 2.09
CA GLY A 82 10.61 -23.51 3.41
C GLY A 82 9.14 -23.48 3.84
N ASP A 83 8.40 -22.46 3.41
CA ASP A 83 7.00 -22.22 3.76
C ASP A 83 6.00 -22.73 2.70
N GLY A 84 6.47 -23.15 1.52
CA GLY A 84 5.61 -23.58 0.41
C GLY A 84 4.99 -22.41 -0.37
N ILE A 85 5.57 -21.22 -0.28
CA ILE A 85 5.10 -20.02 -0.98
C ILE A 85 5.69 -20.02 -2.39
N VAL A 86 4.84 -20.22 -3.40
CA VAL A 86 5.29 -20.34 -4.80
C VAL A 86 5.42 -18.99 -5.50
N ALA A 87 4.68 -17.98 -5.05
CA ALA A 87 4.77 -16.60 -5.53
C ALA A 87 4.26 -15.64 -4.45
N GLU A 88 4.62 -14.36 -4.57
CA GLU A 88 4.27 -13.34 -3.59
C GLU A 88 4.11 -11.96 -4.20
N VAL A 89 3.11 -11.21 -3.71
CA VAL A 89 2.93 -9.77 -3.98
C VAL A 89 3.79 -8.96 -3.02
N LEU A 90 4.61 -8.05 -3.57
CA LEU A 90 5.62 -7.30 -2.81
C LEU A 90 5.26 -5.81 -2.68
N PHE A 91 5.07 -5.38 -1.44
CA PHE A 91 4.87 -4.02 -0.99
C PHE A 91 6.19 -3.37 -0.52
N PRO A 92 6.30 -2.02 -0.52
CA PRO A 92 7.35 -1.36 0.25
C PRO A 92 7.20 -1.72 1.73
N ASP A 93 8.30 -1.69 2.46
CA ASP A 93 8.26 -1.88 3.91
C ASP A 93 7.83 -0.61 4.66
N GLY A 94 7.56 -0.75 5.95
CA GLY A 94 7.02 0.29 6.84
C GLY A 94 7.94 0.72 7.99
N ILE A 95 7.34 1.40 8.97
CA ILE A 95 8.04 2.08 10.06
C ILE A 95 8.77 1.11 11.01
N THR A 96 8.26 -0.12 11.18
CA THR A 96 8.82 -1.10 12.12
C THR A 96 10.07 -1.79 11.59
N GLU A 97 10.28 -1.76 10.27
CA GLU A 97 11.38 -2.45 9.63
C GLU A 97 12.47 -1.47 9.18
N ARG A 98 13.72 -1.91 9.33
CA ARG A 98 14.93 -1.11 9.05
C ARG A 98 15.26 -1.13 7.55
N ASN A 99 14.25 -0.96 6.70
CA ASN A 99 14.34 -1.11 5.24
C ASN A 99 13.27 -0.34 4.44
N ALA A 100 12.49 0.52 5.10
CA ALA A 100 11.52 1.36 4.41
C ALA A 100 12.16 2.44 3.53
N PRO A 101 11.58 2.75 2.35
CA PRO A 101 12.01 3.83 1.45
C PRO A 101 12.19 5.19 2.13
N PRO A 102 13.06 6.07 1.58
CA PRO A 102 13.28 7.40 2.14
C PRO A 102 12.12 8.35 1.86
N PHE A 103 12.13 9.50 2.53
CA PHE A 103 11.23 10.63 2.27
C PHE A 103 9.72 10.32 2.43
N GLY A 104 9.39 9.29 3.21
CA GLY A 104 8.01 8.90 3.50
C GLY A 104 7.33 8.05 2.42
N ALA A 105 8.09 7.52 1.45
CA ALA A 105 7.59 6.64 0.39
C ALA A 105 7.38 5.18 0.85
N ASP A 106 7.17 4.99 2.15
CA ASP A 106 6.95 3.70 2.79
C ASP A 106 5.50 3.22 2.65
N ILE A 107 5.18 2.06 3.24
CA ILE A 107 3.83 1.46 3.17
C ILE A 107 2.72 2.38 3.67
N GLY A 108 3.03 3.28 4.61
CA GLY A 108 2.06 4.23 5.14
C GLY A 108 1.73 5.35 4.16
N LEU A 109 2.63 5.63 3.22
CA LEU A 109 2.53 6.61 2.13
C LEU A 109 1.77 7.88 2.52
N ARG A 110 2.13 8.44 3.67
CA ARG A 110 1.40 9.54 4.30
C ARG A 110 1.56 10.80 3.46
N CYS A 111 0.48 11.25 2.82
CA CYS A 111 0.52 12.41 1.93
C CYS A 111 0.42 13.73 2.68
N GLN A 112 -0.28 13.77 3.81
CA GLN A 112 -0.39 15.00 4.60
C GLN A 112 0.94 15.35 5.26
N GLY A 113 1.45 16.55 5.01
CA GLY A 113 2.72 17.03 5.56
C GLY A 113 3.97 16.52 4.83
N ALA A 114 3.80 15.72 3.77
CA ALA A 114 4.92 15.31 2.92
C ALA A 114 5.35 16.44 1.98
N ASP A 115 6.64 16.43 1.64
CA ASP A 115 7.17 17.20 0.51
C ASP A 115 6.89 16.38 -0.77
N PRO A 116 6.06 16.87 -1.71
CA PRO A 116 5.70 16.12 -2.90
C PRO A 116 6.90 15.74 -3.77
N GLU A 117 7.92 16.62 -3.88
CA GLU A 117 9.08 16.35 -4.72
C GLU A 117 9.93 15.22 -4.13
N LEU A 118 10.19 15.29 -2.81
CA LEU A 118 10.98 14.27 -2.12
C LEU A 118 10.24 12.94 -2.04
N LEU A 119 8.92 12.96 -1.81
CA LEU A 119 8.12 11.73 -1.77
C LEU A 119 8.15 11.00 -3.12
N TRP A 120 8.03 11.73 -4.24
CA TRP A 120 8.22 11.17 -5.57
C TRP A 120 9.65 10.65 -5.78
N ALA A 121 10.67 11.33 -5.27
CA ALA A 121 12.05 10.87 -5.35
C ALA A 121 12.25 9.53 -4.62
N GLY A 122 11.71 9.40 -3.41
CA GLY A 122 11.73 8.16 -2.63
C GLY A 122 10.96 7.02 -3.30
N ALA A 123 9.76 7.30 -3.80
CA ALA A 123 8.94 6.34 -4.52
C ALA A 123 9.64 5.81 -5.79
N ARG A 124 10.24 6.71 -6.58
CA ARG A 124 11.02 6.33 -7.78
C ARG A 124 12.26 5.50 -7.43
N ALA A 125 12.98 5.86 -6.37
CA ALA A 125 14.13 5.09 -5.91
C ALA A 125 13.72 3.67 -5.51
N HIS A 126 12.65 3.54 -4.73
CA HIS A 126 12.11 2.23 -4.36
C HIS A 126 11.62 1.43 -5.56
N ASN A 127 10.87 2.04 -6.48
CA ASN A 127 10.36 1.35 -7.66
C ASN A 127 11.49 0.85 -8.57
N ARG A 128 12.57 1.62 -8.74
CA ARG A 128 13.77 1.16 -9.48
C ARG A 128 14.41 -0.04 -8.82
N TRP A 129 14.56 -0.02 -7.49
CA TRP A 129 15.11 -1.16 -6.77
C TRP A 129 14.18 -2.38 -6.82
N MET A 130 12.86 -2.20 -6.63
CA MET A 130 11.87 -3.27 -6.70
C MET A 130 11.90 -3.97 -8.06
N VAL A 131 12.11 -3.22 -9.15
CA VAL A 131 12.33 -3.79 -10.48
C VAL A 131 13.54 -4.73 -10.51
N ASP A 132 14.68 -4.32 -9.96
CA ASP A 132 15.88 -5.16 -9.93
C ASP A 132 15.67 -6.40 -9.04
N PHE A 133 15.05 -6.21 -7.88
CA PHE A 133 14.72 -7.31 -6.96
C PHE A 133 13.77 -8.32 -7.59
N CYS A 134 12.76 -7.89 -8.36
CA CYS A 134 11.85 -8.78 -9.04
C CYS A 134 12.52 -9.52 -10.22
N LYS A 135 13.50 -8.91 -10.91
CA LYS A 135 14.22 -9.55 -12.03
C LYS A 135 15.02 -10.78 -11.63
N GLU A 136 15.45 -10.87 -10.37
CA GLU A 136 16.14 -12.06 -9.86
C GLU A 136 15.24 -13.30 -9.86
N ASN A 137 13.92 -13.14 -9.67
CA ASN A 137 12.95 -14.24 -9.74
C ASN A 137 11.56 -13.78 -10.24
N PRO A 138 11.42 -13.45 -11.55
CA PRO A 138 10.28 -12.70 -12.09
C PRO A 138 8.98 -13.51 -12.18
N LEU A 139 9.04 -14.84 -12.01
CA LEU A 139 7.86 -15.69 -11.94
C LEU A 139 7.28 -15.76 -10.52
N ARG A 140 8.11 -15.54 -9.50
CA ARG A 140 7.70 -15.64 -8.08
C ARG A 140 7.45 -14.27 -7.46
N ARG A 141 8.15 -13.23 -7.89
CA ARG A 141 8.11 -11.89 -7.26
C ARG A 141 7.21 -10.95 -8.05
N ILE A 142 6.10 -10.56 -7.45
CA ILE A 142 5.09 -9.66 -8.04
C ILE A 142 5.24 -8.29 -7.38
N GLY A 143 6.15 -7.47 -7.88
CA GLY A 143 6.42 -6.14 -7.34
C GLY A 143 5.33 -5.12 -7.62
N LEU A 144 4.99 -4.31 -6.61
CA LEU A 144 4.09 -3.18 -6.71
C LEU A 144 4.86 -1.85 -6.78
N ALA A 145 4.41 -0.94 -7.64
CA ALA A 145 4.97 0.40 -7.72
C ALA A 145 4.31 1.32 -6.68
N VAL A 146 5.13 2.03 -5.90
CA VAL A 146 4.69 3.11 -5.01
C VAL A 146 4.34 4.33 -5.83
N ILE A 147 3.09 4.79 -5.77
CA ILE A 147 2.59 5.94 -6.53
C ILE A 147 1.90 6.93 -5.59
N PRO A 148 2.55 8.07 -5.25
CA PRO A 148 1.95 9.23 -4.57
C PRO A 148 0.89 9.97 -5.42
N VAL A 149 -0.15 9.26 -5.83
CA VAL A 149 -1.12 9.66 -6.87
C VAL A 149 -1.84 10.99 -6.60
N VAL A 150 -1.96 11.40 -5.34
CA VAL A 150 -2.73 12.59 -4.94
C VAL A 150 -2.07 13.91 -5.30
N PHE A 151 -0.75 13.92 -5.57
CA PHE A 151 0.02 15.14 -5.82
C PHE A 151 0.00 15.62 -7.26
N ASP A 152 0.13 14.72 -8.24
CA ASP A 152 0.15 15.06 -9.67
C ASP A 152 -0.33 13.85 -10.51
N ILE A 153 -1.45 14.03 -11.19
CA ILE A 153 -2.13 13.00 -11.99
C ILE A 153 -1.31 12.64 -13.23
N GLU A 154 -0.69 13.61 -13.90
CA GLU A 154 0.09 13.38 -15.11
C GLU A 154 1.40 12.67 -14.80
N VAL A 155 2.03 13.01 -13.68
CA VAL A 155 3.19 12.27 -13.18
C VAL A 155 2.77 10.85 -12.80
N ALA A 156 1.67 10.67 -12.08
CA ALA A 156 1.19 9.34 -11.70
C ALA A 156 0.96 8.44 -12.92
N VAL A 157 0.27 8.93 -13.95
CA VAL A 157 0.05 8.18 -15.20
C VAL A 157 1.38 7.78 -15.86
N LYS A 158 2.36 8.68 -15.92
CA LYS A 158 3.69 8.38 -16.50
C LYS A 158 4.44 7.32 -15.69
N GLU A 159 4.40 7.41 -14.37
CA GLU A 159 5.09 6.47 -13.48
C GLU A 159 4.43 5.09 -13.49
N ILE A 160 3.10 5.01 -13.61
CA ILE A 160 2.38 3.74 -13.80
C ILE A 160 2.78 3.09 -15.14
N ALA A 161 2.81 3.87 -16.21
CA ALA A 161 3.27 3.39 -17.52
C ALA A 161 4.72 2.88 -17.47
N TRP A 162 5.59 3.61 -16.77
CA TRP A 162 6.98 3.22 -16.57
C TRP A 162 7.08 1.93 -15.75
N ALA A 163 6.33 1.81 -14.65
CA ALA A 163 6.31 0.64 -13.79
C ALA A 163 5.93 -0.62 -14.57
N LYS A 164 4.83 -0.56 -15.34
CA LYS A 164 4.40 -1.66 -16.20
C LYS A 164 5.47 -2.04 -17.21
N LYS A 165 6.06 -1.05 -17.89
CA LYS A 165 7.10 -1.27 -18.92
C LYS A 165 8.34 -1.97 -18.33
N ASN A 166 8.63 -1.77 -17.05
CA ASN A 166 9.79 -2.35 -16.36
C ASN A 166 9.46 -3.63 -15.58
N GLY A 167 8.25 -4.17 -15.71
CA GLY A 167 7.88 -5.50 -15.20
C GLY A 167 7.19 -5.51 -13.83
N LEU A 168 6.91 -4.36 -13.22
CA LEU A 168 6.03 -4.30 -12.05
C LEU A 168 4.58 -4.60 -12.47
N GLN A 169 3.81 -5.22 -11.59
CA GLN A 169 2.51 -5.83 -11.95
C GLN A 169 1.30 -5.18 -11.26
N GLY A 170 1.52 -4.22 -10.38
CA GLY A 170 0.48 -3.43 -9.74
C GLY A 170 1.04 -2.15 -9.14
N VAL A 171 0.18 -1.40 -8.48
CA VAL A 171 0.50 -0.13 -7.85
C VAL A 171 -0.02 -0.12 -6.42
N VAL A 172 0.71 0.50 -5.50
CA VAL A 172 0.23 0.80 -4.15
C VAL A 172 -0.02 2.31 -4.03
N PHE A 173 -1.24 2.67 -3.64
CA PHE A 173 -1.68 4.04 -3.50
C PHE A 173 -1.85 4.41 -2.02
N PRO A 174 -1.80 5.71 -1.67
CA PRO A 174 -2.11 6.16 -0.31
C PRO A 174 -3.51 5.67 0.09
N CYS A 175 -3.63 4.93 1.20
CA CYS A 175 -4.94 4.44 1.62
C CYS A 175 -5.85 5.55 2.17
N MET A 176 -5.27 6.69 2.54
CA MET A 176 -5.99 7.89 2.94
C MET A 176 -5.71 9.05 1.99
N THR A 177 -6.74 9.87 1.73
CA THR A 177 -6.67 11.08 0.90
C THR A 177 -6.96 12.34 1.72
N ASP A 178 -6.80 12.32 3.04
CA ASP A 178 -7.15 13.46 3.90
C ASP A 178 -6.32 14.71 3.50
N GLY A 179 -7.02 15.83 3.28
CA GLY A 179 -6.42 17.05 2.72
C GLY A 179 -6.37 17.11 1.18
N PHE A 180 -6.80 16.06 0.48
CA PHE A 180 -6.87 15.97 -0.98
C PHE A 180 -8.26 15.52 -1.44
N ASP A 181 -8.53 15.61 -2.75
CA ASP A 181 -9.79 15.10 -3.30
C ASP A 181 -9.88 13.57 -3.14
N PRO A 182 -11.07 13.04 -2.83
CA PRO A 182 -11.30 11.61 -2.65
C PRO A 182 -11.18 10.86 -3.99
N TYR A 183 -10.94 9.54 -3.96
CA TYR A 183 -10.67 8.75 -5.17
C TYR A 183 -11.83 8.68 -6.17
N ASN A 184 -13.05 9.03 -5.77
CA ASN A 184 -14.18 9.19 -6.69
C ASN A 184 -14.21 10.54 -7.42
N HIS A 185 -13.28 11.46 -7.15
CA HIS A 185 -13.17 12.70 -7.89
C HIS A 185 -12.73 12.41 -9.34
N PRO A 186 -13.42 12.93 -10.38
CA PRO A 186 -13.12 12.63 -11.79
C PRO A 186 -11.69 12.96 -12.24
N LYS A 187 -10.97 13.82 -11.51
CA LYS A 187 -9.54 14.09 -11.78
C LYS A 187 -8.67 12.83 -11.80
N TYR A 188 -9.08 11.76 -11.11
CA TYR A 188 -8.35 10.48 -11.08
C TYR A 188 -8.72 9.54 -12.23
N ASP A 189 -9.72 9.87 -13.05
CA ASP A 189 -10.15 9.03 -14.18
C ASP A 189 -9.01 8.67 -15.16
N PRO A 190 -8.02 9.54 -15.46
CA PRO A 190 -6.85 9.16 -16.25
C PRO A 190 -6.00 8.06 -15.59
N VAL A 191 -5.90 8.07 -14.26
CA VAL A 191 -5.17 7.04 -13.49
C VAL A 191 -5.93 5.72 -13.51
N TRP A 192 -7.25 5.75 -13.32
CA TRP A 192 -8.10 4.56 -13.43
C TRP A 192 -8.02 3.95 -14.82
N ARG A 193 -8.04 4.78 -15.87
CA ARG A 193 -7.91 4.35 -17.26
C ARG A 193 -6.60 3.60 -17.49
N ILE A 194 -5.46 4.17 -17.11
CA ILE A 194 -4.18 3.51 -17.37
C ILE A 194 -4.02 2.23 -16.55
N CYS A 195 -4.49 2.20 -15.30
CA CYS A 195 -4.45 0.98 -14.49
C CYS A 195 -5.31 -0.13 -15.13
N GLU A 196 -6.49 0.21 -15.64
CA GLU A 196 -7.36 -0.73 -16.36
C GLU A 196 -6.71 -1.21 -17.67
N ASP A 197 -6.26 -0.29 -18.52
CA ASP A 197 -5.71 -0.58 -19.85
C ASP A 197 -4.43 -1.43 -19.77
N GLN A 198 -3.61 -1.22 -18.74
CA GLN A 198 -2.36 -1.95 -18.53
C GLN A 198 -2.49 -3.17 -17.60
N ASN A 199 -3.70 -3.45 -17.11
CA ASN A 199 -3.98 -4.49 -16.11
C ASN A 199 -3.00 -4.38 -14.93
N MET A 200 -2.90 -3.17 -14.38
CA MET A 200 -2.17 -2.86 -13.15
C MET A 200 -3.19 -2.79 -12.01
N ALA A 201 -3.19 -3.79 -11.14
CA ALA A 201 -4.08 -3.79 -9.98
C ALA A 201 -3.69 -2.66 -9.02
N ILE A 202 -4.69 -1.98 -8.46
CA ILE A 202 -4.51 -0.96 -7.43
C ILE A 202 -4.60 -1.60 -6.07
N HIS A 203 -3.56 -1.45 -5.27
CA HIS A 203 -3.50 -1.96 -3.91
C HIS A 203 -3.60 -0.81 -2.91
N PHE A 204 -4.42 -1.01 -1.89
CA PHE A 204 -4.45 -0.21 -0.69
C PHE A 204 -4.00 -1.10 0.46
N HIS A 205 -3.02 -0.63 1.22
CA HIS A 205 -2.45 -1.36 2.34
C HIS A 205 -2.85 -0.75 3.68
N SER A 206 -2.92 -1.58 4.70
CA SER A 206 -3.08 -1.15 6.08
C SER A 206 -1.84 -0.40 6.58
N GLY A 207 -1.93 0.25 7.75
CA GLY A 207 -0.79 0.89 8.42
C GLY A 207 -0.83 2.42 8.45
N ALA A 208 -1.50 3.08 7.50
CA ALA A 208 -1.72 4.53 7.59
C ALA A 208 -2.93 4.87 8.47
N SER A 209 -2.78 5.92 9.28
CA SER A 209 -3.82 6.43 10.17
C SER A 209 -3.66 7.93 10.40
N PRO A 210 -4.73 8.65 10.75
CA PRO A 210 -4.62 9.99 11.30
C PRO A 210 -3.63 10.02 12.48
N PRO A 211 -2.98 11.16 12.76
CA PRO A 211 -2.06 11.27 13.89
C PRO A 211 -2.72 10.80 15.19
N MET A 212 -2.16 9.75 15.79
CA MET A 212 -2.70 9.14 17.00
C MET A 212 -2.15 9.87 18.23
N ALA A 213 -3.04 10.35 19.10
CA ALA A 213 -2.64 10.94 20.37
C ALA A 213 -2.10 9.86 21.33
N PRO A 214 -1.04 10.12 22.12
CA PRO A 214 -0.49 9.18 23.08
C PRO A 214 -1.35 9.12 24.36
N VAL A 215 -2.59 8.64 24.22
CA VAL A 215 -3.58 8.52 25.29
C VAL A 215 -3.84 7.06 25.64
N PRO A 216 -4.34 6.75 26.85
CA PRO A 216 -4.69 5.38 27.21
C PRO A 216 -5.63 4.73 26.19
N GLY A 217 -5.29 3.51 25.74
CA GLY A 217 -6.10 2.75 24.79
C GLY A 217 -5.90 3.09 23.31
N ALA A 218 -5.03 4.04 22.97
CA ALA A 218 -4.85 4.52 21.60
C ALA A 218 -4.54 3.41 20.57
N ILE A 219 -3.69 2.43 20.93
CA ILE A 219 -3.40 1.26 20.07
C ILE A 219 -4.64 0.39 19.87
N GLY A 220 -5.46 0.20 20.90
CA GLY A 220 -6.72 -0.51 20.76
C GLY A 220 -7.69 0.20 19.81
N CYS A 221 -7.76 1.54 19.87
CA CYS A 221 -8.51 2.33 18.90
C CYS A 221 -7.97 2.16 17.47
N PHE A 222 -6.65 2.27 17.29
CA PHE A 222 -6.00 2.04 15.99
C PHE A 222 -6.33 0.65 15.43
N LEU A 223 -6.23 -0.40 16.24
CA LEU A 223 -6.55 -1.78 15.85
C LEU A 223 -8.02 -1.95 15.42
N MET A 224 -8.94 -1.14 15.95
CA MET A 224 -10.34 -1.14 15.52
C MET A 224 -10.57 -0.32 14.26
N GLU A 225 -9.78 0.73 14.02
CA GLU A 225 -10.03 1.74 12.98
C GLU A 225 -9.23 1.52 11.69
N PHE A 226 -8.08 0.83 11.74
CA PHE A 226 -7.23 0.64 10.56
C PHE A 226 -7.94 -0.01 9.36
N PRO A 227 -8.86 -0.97 9.52
CA PRO A 227 -9.55 -1.52 8.35
C PRO A 227 -10.46 -0.47 7.71
N PHE A 228 -11.03 0.45 8.49
CA PHE A 228 -11.89 1.52 7.98
C PHE A 228 -11.09 2.57 7.20
N TRP A 229 -9.91 2.97 7.65
CA TRP A 229 -9.07 3.89 6.90
C TRP A 229 -8.59 3.25 5.59
N MET A 230 -8.11 2.01 5.66
CA MET A 230 -7.61 1.26 4.51
C MET A 230 -8.70 1.03 3.45
N THR A 231 -9.94 0.75 3.88
CA THR A 231 -11.06 0.49 2.96
C THR A 231 -11.90 1.70 2.64
N ARG A 232 -11.49 2.91 3.04
CA ARG A 232 -12.24 4.13 2.75
C ARG A 232 -12.42 4.39 1.26
N SER A 233 -11.46 3.97 0.45
CA SER A 233 -11.58 4.02 -1.01
C SER A 233 -12.67 3.08 -1.54
N MET A 234 -13.01 1.99 -0.84
CA MET A 234 -13.97 0.98 -1.31
C MET A 234 -15.33 1.58 -1.68
N TRP A 235 -15.93 2.30 -0.75
CA TRP A 235 -17.21 2.96 -1.01
C TRP A 235 -17.06 4.19 -1.93
N GLN A 236 -15.86 4.77 -2.06
CA GLN A 236 -15.59 5.79 -3.09
C GLN A 236 -15.61 5.16 -4.48
N PHE A 237 -14.99 4.00 -4.68
CA PHE A 237 -14.95 3.32 -5.96
C PHE A 237 -16.34 2.80 -6.39
N ILE A 238 -17.12 2.30 -5.43
CA ILE A 238 -18.47 1.78 -5.67
C ILE A 238 -19.47 2.93 -5.86
N PHE A 239 -19.79 3.69 -4.79
CA PHE A 239 -20.80 4.75 -4.87
C PHE A 239 -20.37 5.96 -5.71
N GLY A 240 -19.07 6.13 -5.93
CA GLY A 240 -18.54 7.11 -6.87
C GLY A 240 -18.51 6.64 -8.32
N GLU A 241 -19.09 5.46 -8.62
CA GLU A 241 -19.27 4.92 -9.97
C GLU A 241 -17.94 4.71 -10.70
N VAL A 242 -16.82 4.58 -9.98
CA VAL A 242 -15.51 4.36 -10.60
C VAL A 242 -15.52 3.00 -11.28
N LEU A 243 -15.98 1.96 -10.59
CA LEU A 243 -16.08 0.61 -11.16
C LEU A 243 -17.16 0.49 -12.25
N GLU A 244 -18.09 1.44 -12.34
CA GLU A 244 -19.01 1.54 -13.49
C GLU A 244 -18.31 2.12 -14.73
N ARG A 245 -17.47 3.15 -14.54
CA ARG A 245 -16.71 3.79 -15.63
C ARG A 245 -15.50 2.96 -16.09
N PHE A 246 -14.98 2.11 -15.21
CA PHE A 246 -13.78 1.27 -15.39
C PHE A 246 -14.05 -0.17 -14.92
N PRO A 247 -14.92 -0.92 -15.63
CA PRO A 247 -15.43 -2.23 -15.17
C PRO A 247 -14.38 -3.36 -15.14
N LYS A 248 -13.21 -3.18 -15.74
CA LYS A 248 -12.11 -4.16 -15.68
C LYS A 248 -11.02 -3.77 -14.66
N LEU A 249 -11.17 -2.62 -13.99
CA LEU A 249 -10.24 -2.16 -12.99
C LEU A 249 -10.24 -3.10 -11.78
N LYS A 250 -9.06 -3.51 -11.33
CA LYS A 250 -8.89 -4.37 -10.15
C LYS A 250 -8.40 -3.53 -8.99
N VAL A 251 -9.10 -3.62 -7.86
CA VAL A 251 -8.75 -2.97 -6.61
C VAL A 251 -8.60 -4.03 -5.52
N VAL A 252 -7.50 -3.96 -4.78
CA VAL A 252 -7.11 -4.94 -3.77
C VAL A 252 -6.89 -4.23 -2.45
N TYR A 253 -7.42 -4.80 -1.38
CA TYR A 253 -7.31 -4.32 -0.02
C TYR A 253 -6.48 -5.33 0.77
N THR A 254 -5.29 -4.91 1.22
CA THR A 254 -4.29 -5.80 1.81
C THR A 254 -4.11 -5.51 3.31
N GLU A 255 -3.85 -6.58 4.07
CA GLU A 255 -3.57 -6.53 5.51
C GLU A 255 -4.71 -5.96 6.37
N GLY A 256 -5.96 -6.10 5.89
CA GLY A 256 -7.15 -5.55 6.56
C GLY A 256 -7.80 -6.42 7.63
N SER A 257 -7.38 -7.67 7.78
CA SER A 257 -8.23 -8.79 8.26
C SER A 257 -9.52 -8.97 7.44
N GLU A 258 -10.29 -10.03 7.73
CA GLU A 258 -11.44 -10.45 6.93
C GLU A 258 -12.79 -10.29 7.65
N PHE A 259 -12.82 -10.26 8.98
CA PHE A 259 -14.05 -10.44 9.76
C PHE A 259 -15.10 -9.33 9.59
N TRP A 260 -14.64 -8.10 9.31
CA TRP A 260 -15.50 -6.92 9.14
C TRP A 260 -16.07 -6.81 7.71
N PHE A 261 -15.45 -7.49 6.73
CA PHE A 261 -15.73 -7.28 5.31
C PHE A 261 -17.16 -7.65 4.92
N ASN A 262 -17.64 -8.83 5.36
CA ASN A 262 -19.02 -9.28 5.10
C ASN A 262 -20.07 -8.32 5.70
N TRP A 263 -19.78 -7.78 6.88
CA TRP A 263 -20.65 -6.78 7.51
C TRP A 263 -20.66 -5.48 6.72
N MET A 264 -19.50 -5.03 6.22
CA MET A 264 -19.39 -3.83 5.40
C MET A 264 -20.17 -3.96 4.09
N ASN A 265 -20.05 -5.09 3.38
CA ASN A 265 -20.83 -5.36 2.17
C ASN A 265 -22.33 -5.32 2.43
N THR A 266 -22.77 -5.98 3.51
CA THR A 266 -24.18 -5.97 3.94
C THR A 266 -24.63 -4.53 4.23
N MET A 267 -23.80 -3.73 4.89
CA MET A 267 -24.10 -2.34 5.18
C MET A 267 -24.26 -1.53 3.89
N MET A 268 -23.33 -1.64 2.95
CA MET A 268 -23.40 -0.92 1.67
C MET A 268 -24.67 -1.30 0.88
N ASP A 269 -25.02 -2.59 0.82
CA ASP A 269 -26.26 -3.06 0.18
C ASP A 269 -27.51 -2.46 0.83
N ILE A 270 -27.57 -2.44 2.16
CA ILE A 270 -28.69 -1.82 2.91
C ILE A 270 -28.78 -0.31 2.59
N ARG A 271 -27.63 0.39 2.49
CA ARG A 271 -27.62 1.82 2.14
C ARG A 271 -28.08 2.03 0.70
N ALA A 272 -27.64 1.19 -0.23
CA ALA A 272 -28.01 1.20 -1.64
C ALA A 272 -29.47 0.76 -1.91
N SER A 273 -30.12 0.05 -0.97
CA SER A 273 -31.51 -0.40 -1.15
C SER A 273 -32.56 0.71 -0.91
N VAL A 274 -32.14 1.92 -0.50
CA VAL A 274 -32.96 3.15 -0.39
C VAL A 274 -34.34 2.94 0.26
N LYS A 275 -34.39 2.24 1.41
CA LYS A 275 -35.58 2.27 2.28
C LYS A 275 -35.65 3.61 3.04
N HIS A 276 -36.57 3.75 4.01
CA HIS A 276 -36.90 4.97 4.79
C HIS A 276 -35.75 5.82 5.37
N THR A 277 -34.48 5.43 5.22
CA THR A 277 -33.31 6.11 5.82
C THR A 277 -32.52 6.96 4.82
N SER A 278 -32.02 6.39 3.72
CA SER A 278 -31.08 7.06 2.79
C SER A 278 -31.74 7.77 1.61
N GLY A 279 -32.99 7.46 1.26
CA GLY A 279 -33.65 8.08 0.09
C GLY A 279 -33.87 9.59 0.15
N LYS A 280 -33.85 10.17 1.35
CA LYS A 280 -33.90 11.62 1.54
C LYS A 280 -32.59 12.34 1.15
N LEU A 281 -31.50 11.60 0.92
CA LEU A 281 -30.17 12.14 0.61
C LEU A 281 -29.87 12.22 -0.90
N GLY A 282 -30.87 11.92 -1.75
CA GLY A 282 -30.75 11.98 -3.21
C GLY A 282 -30.50 10.62 -3.86
N ASP A 283 -30.34 10.64 -5.18
CA ASP A 283 -30.13 9.44 -6.00
C ASP A 283 -28.64 9.13 -6.21
N PHE A 284 -27.97 8.73 -5.13
CA PHE A 284 -26.54 8.36 -5.13
C PHE A 284 -26.28 6.95 -5.70
N ARG A 285 -27.30 6.30 -6.27
CA ARG A 285 -27.21 4.98 -6.90
C ARG A 285 -27.66 4.99 -8.35
N ALA A 286 -27.99 6.15 -8.92
CA ALA A 286 -28.67 6.28 -10.21
C ALA A 286 -28.01 5.48 -11.34
N LYS A 287 -26.68 5.31 -11.27
CA LYS A 287 -25.88 4.62 -12.27
C LYS A 287 -25.24 3.33 -11.78
N LEU A 288 -25.55 2.86 -10.57
CA LEU A 288 -25.09 1.54 -10.13
C LEU A 288 -25.92 0.47 -10.85
N THR A 289 -25.24 -0.39 -11.59
CA THR A 289 -25.82 -1.52 -12.32
C THR A 289 -25.90 -2.78 -11.47
N MET A 290 -25.14 -2.83 -10.38
CA MET A 290 -25.05 -3.94 -9.43
C MET A 290 -25.23 -3.45 -7.99
N LYS A 291 -25.58 -4.35 -7.08
CA LYS A 291 -25.47 -4.08 -5.65
C LYS A 291 -24.00 -3.91 -5.28
N PRO A 292 -23.67 -3.08 -4.27
CA PRO A 292 -22.30 -2.95 -3.77
C PRO A 292 -21.57 -4.28 -3.52
N SER A 293 -22.25 -5.27 -2.93
CA SER A 293 -21.66 -6.60 -2.68
C SER A 293 -21.31 -7.38 -3.96
N GLU A 294 -21.99 -7.12 -5.07
CA GLU A 294 -21.81 -7.84 -6.35
C GLU A 294 -20.54 -7.40 -7.10
N TYR A 295 -19.92 -6.26 -6.73
CA TYR A 295 -18.61 -5.86 -7.29
C TYR A 295 -17.43 -6.72 -6.78
N PHE A 296 -17.68 -7.64 -5.83
CA PHE A 296 -16.69 -8.56 -5.27
C PHE A 296 -16.92 -10.04 -5.66
N ALA A 297 -17.93 -10.31 -6.49
CA ALA A 297 -18.36 -11.66 -6.88
C ALA A 297 -17.57 -12.22 -8.08
#